data_AF-A0A520GFI3-F1
#
_entry.id   AF-A0A520GFI3-F1
#
_cell.length_a   1.000
_cell.length_b   1.000
_cell.length_c   1.000
_cell.angle_alpha   90.00
_cell.angle_beta   90.00
_cell.angle_gamma   90.00
#
_symmetry.space_group_name_H-M   'P 1'
#
loop_
_entity.id
_entity.type
_entity.pdbx_description
1 polymer ?
#
loop_
_entity_poly.entity_id
_entity_poly.type
_entity_poly.pdbx_seq_one_letter_code
_entity_poly.pdbx_strand_id
1 'polypeptide(L)'
;AAKVRELVLYLELHLELVARNLYAEAFFGGKVSDGLKQLTAKQLTKNIAAFGKLARFDTPFIAGDQFTLADCAAVCHLPLVASATKIIYGQDFLAEQLPATRDYLKRLNARPHVQTVNADRKTNTEEMLKRYA
;
A
#
# COMPACT_ATOMS: atom_id res chain seq x y z
N ALA A 1 -12.20 14.49 12.02
CA ALA A 1 -12.44 13.07 12.39
C ALA A 1 -13.01 12.23 11.24
N ALA A 2 -14.08 12.63 10.55
CA ALA A 2 -14.67 11.84 9.45
C ALA A 2 -13.73 11.65 8.25
N LYS A 3 -13.05 12.71 7.80
CA LYS A 3 -12.08 12.65 6.69
C LYS A 3 -10.92 11.68 6.91
N VAL A 4 -10.42 11.56 8.15
CA VAL A 4 -9.40 10.57 8.50
C VAL A 4 -9.92 9.15 8.26
N ARG A 5 -11.17 8.86 8.65
CA ARG A 5 -11.79 7.54 8.46
C ARG A 5 -12.11 7.25 7.00
N GLU A 6 -12.52 8.27 6.24
CA GLU A 6 -12.70 8.14 4.78
C GLU A 6 -11.40 7.68 4.12
N LEU A 7 -10.26 8.28 4.48
CA LEU A 7 -8.95 7.88 3.95
C LEU A 7 -8.58 6.44 4.31
N VAL A 8 -8.77 6.03 5.57
CA VAL A 8 -8.52 4.65 6.02
C VAL A 8 -9.39 3.67 5.22
N LEU A 9 -10.71 3.90 5.19
CA LEU A 9 -11.65 3.02 4.51
C LEU A 9 -11.38 2.95 3.01
N TYR A 10 -11.07 4.08 2.36
CA TYR A 10 -10.77 4.09 0.94
C TYR A 10 -9.49 3.31 0.65
N LEU A 11 -8.43 3.55 1.42
CA LEU A 11 -7.16 2.85 1.27
C LEU A 11 -7.32 1.34 1.47
N GLU A 12 -8.06 0.91 2.48
CA GLU A 12 -8.26 -0.51 2.77
C GLU A 12 -9.16 -1.17 1.72
N LEU A 13 -10.36 -0.62 1.47
CA LEU A 13 -11.35 -1.28 0.61
C LEU A 13 -11.00 -1.21 -0.87
N HIS A 14 -10.41 -0.10 -1.33
CA HIS A 14 -10.24 0.17 -2.76
C HIS A 14 -8.81 0.02 -3.24
N LEU A 15 -7.81 0.03 -2.36
CA LEU A 15 -6.43 -0.27 -2.71
C LEU A 15 -6.00 -1.62 -2.14
N GLU A 16 -6.02 -1.78 -0.81
CA GLU A 16 -5.48 -2.96 -0.13
C GLU A 16 -6.22 -4.25 -0.52
N LEU A 17 -7.55 -4.31 -0.33
CA LEU A 17 -8.32 -5.52 -0.64
C LEU A 17 -8.32 -5.86 -2.14
N VAL A 18 -8.20 -4.85 -3.00
CA VAL A 18 -8.09 -5.05 -4.44
C VAL A 18 -6.72 -5.65 -4.80
N ALA A 19 -5.64 -5.09 -4.27
CA ALA A 19 -4.29 -5.61 -4.45
C ALA A 19 -4.09 -6.98 -3.78
N ARG A 20 -4.80 -7.27 -2.70
CA ARG A 20 -4.75 -8.55 -1.97
C ARG A 20 -5.10 -9.75 -2.84
N ASN A 21 -5.94 -9.58 -3.85
CA ASN A 21 -6.22 -10.61 -4.85
C ASN A 21 -4.97 -11.11 -5.59
N LEU A 22 -3.89 -10.32 -5.57
CA LEU A 22 -2.61 -10.64 -6.23
C LEU A 22 -1.62 -11.34 -5.30
N TYR A 23 -1.82 -11.29 -3.98
CA TYR A 23 -0.78 -11.66 -3.01
C TYR A 23 -0.38 -13.14 -3.09
N ALA A 24 -1.33 -14.03 -3.43
CA ALA A 24 -1.04 -15.45 -3.60
C ALA A 24 0.11 -15.68 -4.59
N GLU A 25 0.10 -15.01 -5.74
CA GLU A 25 1.18 -15.11 -6.74
C GLU A 25 2.33 -14.14 -6.45
N ALA A 26 2.04 -12.93 -5.96
CA ALA A 26 3.07 -11.92 -5.74
C ALA A 26 4.04 -12.29 -4.61
N PHE A 27 3.55 -12.94 -3.54
CA PHE A 27 4.32 -13.14 -2.31
C PHE A 27 4.43 -14.60 -1.86
N PHE A 28 3.53 -15.48 -2.33
CA PHE A 28 3.39 -16.83 -1.75
C PHE A 28 3.47 -17.98 -2.78
N GLY A 29 4.00 -17.73 -3.98
CA GLY A 29 4.29 -18.78 -4.97
C GLY A 29 3.05 -19.44 -5.62
N GLY A 30 1.85 -18.95 -5.33
CA GLY A 30 0.61 -19.38 -5.97
C GLY A 30 0.45 -18.83 -7.40
N LYS A 31 -0.74 -19.01 -7.96
CA LYS A 31 -1.11 -18.46 -9.27
C LYS A 31 -2.46 -17.76 -9.22
N VAL A 32 -2.55 -16.63 -9.89
CA VAL A 32 -3.74 -15.82 -10.08
C VAL A 32 -4.08 -15.84 -11.57
N SER A 33 -5.35 -16.05 -11.92
CA SER A 33 -5.77 -16.12 -13.32
C SER A 33 -5.57 -14.79 -14.04
N ASP A 34 -5.29 -14.85 -15.34
CA ASP A 34 -5.09 -13.64 -16.16
C ASP A 34 -6.32 -12.73 -16.18
N GLY A 35 -7.52 -13.32 -16.17
CA GLY A 35 -8.77 -12.56 -16.06
C GLY A 35 -8.86 -11.76 -14.77
N LEU A 36 -8.47 -12.35 -13.63
CA LEU A 36 -8.43 -11.64 -12.35
C LEU A 36 -7.31 -10.58 -12.33
N LYS A 37 -6.13 -10.88 -12.88
CA LYS A 37 -5.05 -9.88 -13.03
C LYS A 37 -5.51 -8.66 -13.85
N GLN A 38 -6.19 -8.86 -14.97
CA GLN A 38 -6.71 -7.78 -15.81
C GLN A 38 -7.78 -6.95 -15.10
N LEU A 39 -8.71 -7.60 -14.40
CA LEU A 39 -9.75 -6.91 -13.62
C LEU A 39 -9.14 -6.07 -12.50
N THR A 40 -8.23 -6.67 -11.73
CA THR A 40 -7.52 -6.00 -10.63
C THR A 40 -6.71 -4.80 -11.12
N ALA A 41 -6.02 -4.92 -12.27
CA ALA A 41 -5.29 -3.80 -12.85
C ALA A 41 -6.21 -2.60 -13.13
N LYS A 42 -7.34 -2.84 -13.83
CA LYS A 42 -8.33 -1.79 -14.13
C LYS A 42 -8.87 -1.13 -12.87
N GLN A 43 -9.17 -1.91 -11.84
CA GLN A 43 -9.67 -1.40 -10.56
C GLN A 43 -8.61 -0.57 -9.83
N LEU A 44 -7.38 -1.06 -9.72
CA LEU A 44 -6.29 -0.35 -9.05
C LEU A 44 -5.96 0.97 -9.75
N THR A 45 -5.90 1.00 -11.08
CA THR A 45 -5.68 2.26 -11.82
C THR A 45 -6.76 3.29 -11.47
N LYS A 46 -8.04 2.91 -11.54
CA LYS A 46 -9.15 3.81 -11.18
C LYS A 46 -9.06 4.27 -9.72
N ASN A 47 -8.81 3.34 -8.80
CA ASN A 47 -8.87 3.60 -7.36
C ASN A 47 -7.66 4.40 -6.87
N ILE A 48 -6.46 4.18 -7.41
CA ILE A 48 -5.27 4.97 -7.07
C ILE A 48 -5.48 6.42 -7.51
N ALA A 49 -5.98 6.65 -8.73
CA ALA A 49 -6.29 8.00 -9.21
C ALA A 49 -7.32 8.71 -8.32
N ALA A 50 -8.33 8.00 -7.83
CA ALA A 50 -9.33 8.55 -6.93
C ALA A 50 -8.80 8.77 -5.50
N PHE A 51 -7.96 7.86 -4.96
CA PHE A 51 -7.27 8.07 -3.69
C PHE A 51 -6.38 9.31 -3.72
N GLY A 52 -5.70 9.56 -4.83
CA GLY A 52 -4.90 10.77 -5.04
C GLY A 52 -5.69 12.08 -5.00
N LYS A 53 -7.02 12.04 -5.17
CA LYS A 53 -7.90 13.22 -5.00
C LYS A 53 -8.36 13.41 -3.55
N LEU A 54 -8.29 12.36 -2.73
CA LEU A 54 -8.72 12.37 -1.33
C LEU A 54 -7.56 12.67 -0.39
N ALA A 55 -6.43 12.01 -0.61
CA ALA A 55 -5.24 12.11 0.22
C ALA A 55 -4.46 13.40 -0.08
N ARG A 56 -3.89 13.98 0.98
CA ARG A 56 -3.02 15.15 0.88
C ARG A 56 -1.57 14.73 0.88
N PHE A 57 -0.81 15.15 -0.12
CA PHE A 57 0.64 14.93 -0.17
C PHE A 57 1.43 16.24 -0.13
N ASP A 58 0.73 17.37 -0.19
CA ASP A 58 1.23 18.72 0.06
C ASP A 58 1.49 19.00 1.55
N THR A 59 0.97 18.15 2.43
CA THR A 59 1.19 18.20 3.89
C THR A 59 2.10 17.07 4.38
N PRO A 60 2.63 17.16 5.62
CA PRO A 60 3.46 16.09 6.18
C PRO A 60 2.78 14.72 6.21
N PHE A 61 1.46 14.67 6.46
CA PHE A 61 0.64 13.46 6.62
C PHE A 61 -0.55 13.44 5.64
N ILE A 62 -1.14 12.26 5.40
CA ILE A 62 -2.14 12.12 4.32
C ILE A 62 -3.51 12.76 4.62
N ALA A 63 -3.76 13.10 5.88
CA ALA A 63 -4.97 13.79 6.32
C ALA A 63 -4.73 15.28 6.66
N GLY A 64 -3.50 15.79 6.51
CA GLY A 64 -3.14 17.17 6.86
C GLY A 64 -1.85 17.27 7.68
N ASP A 65 -1.80 18.21 8.62
CA ASP A 65 -0.57 18.58 9.34
C ASP A 65 -0.26 17.70 10.55
N GLN A 66 -1.22 16.89 10.99
CA GLN A 66 -1.10 16.04 12.17
C GLN A 66 -1.10 14.56 11.77
N PHE A 67 -0.30 13.76 12.47
CA PHE A 67 -0.28 12.30 12.27
C PHE A 67 -1.60 11.69 12.75
N THR A 68 -2.20 10.81 11.96
CA THR A 68 -3.50 10.21 12.25
C THR A 68 -3.53 8.70 12.02
N LEU A 69 -4.67 8.06 12.31
CA LEU A 69 -4.91 6.66 11.96
C LEU A 69 -4.77 6.37 10.47
N ALA A 70 -5.03 7.36 9.60
CA ALA A 70 -4.83 7.19 8.15
C ALA A 70 -3.35 6.93 7.82
N ASP A 71 -2.43 7.55 8.54
CA ASP A 71 -1.00 7.34 8.35
C ASP A 71 -0.56 5.96 8.83
N CYS A 72 -1.13 5.47 9.95
CA CYS A 72 -0.89 4.09 10.40
C CYS A 72 -1.27 3.06 9.32
N ALA A 73 -2.41 3.26 8.64
CA ALA A 73 -2.83 2.40 7.54
C ALA A 73 -1.91 2.57 6.32
N ALA A 74 -1.61 3.82 5.93
CA ALA A 74 -0.85 4.13 4.72
C ALA A 74 0.59 3.59 4.74
N VAL A 75 1.30 3.70 5.86
CA VAL A 75 2.67 3.18 5.98
C VAL A 75 2.75 1.65 5.85
N CYS A 76 1.66 0.94 6.15
CA CYS A 76 1.57 -0.51 6.01
C CYS A 76 1.08 -0.92 4.61
N HIS A 77 0.07 -0.25 4.07
CA HIS A 77 -0.62 -0.71 2.86
C HIS A 77 0.02 -0.21 1.56
N LEU A 78 0.46 1.06 1.49
CA LEU A 78 1.02 1.60 0.25
C LEU A 78 2.25 0.82 -0.25
N PRO A 79 3.21 0.41 0.61
CA PRO A 79 4.34 -0.41 0.16
C PRO A 79 3.94 -1.79 -0.39
N LEU A 80 2.90 -2.42 0.17
CA LEU A 80 2.41 -3.71 -0.31
C LEU A 80 1.72 -3.61 -1.67
N VAL A 81 0.90 -2.57 -1.87
CA VAL A 81 0.25 -2.31 -3.17
C VAL A 81 1.31 -2.04 -4.25
N ALA A 82 2.31 -1.21 -3.94
CA ALA A 82 3.43 -0.92 -4.84
C ALA A 82 4.21 -2.20 -5.21
N SER A 83 4.55 -3.01 -4.21
CA SER A 83 5.30 -4.26 -4.41
C SER A 83 4.49 -5.30 -5.21
N ALA A 84 3.22 -5.53 -4.86
CA ALA A 84 2.38 -6.50 -5.54
C ALA A 84 2.16 -6.15 -7.02
N THR A 85 1.89 -4.88 -7.32
CA THR A 85 1.72 -4.43 -8.71
C THR A 85 3.01 -4.54 -9.51
N LYS A 86 4.15 -4.17 -8.91
CA LYS A 86 5.46 -4.32 -9.55
C LYS A 86 5.80 -5.78 -9.86
N ILE A 87 5.53 -6.71 -8.94
CA ILE A 87 5.82 -8.13 -9.14
C ILE A 87 4.92 -8.74 -10.22
N ILE A 88 3.63 -8.42 -10.23
CA ILE A 88 2.67 -9.06 -11.13
C ILE A 88 2.63 -8.42 -12.52
N TYR A 89 2.74 -7.08 -12.59
CA TYR A 89 2.58 -6.33 -13.84
C TYR A 89 3.90 -5.74 -14.36
N GLY A 90 5.00 -5.89 -13.63
CA GLY A 90 6.29 -5.25 -13.97
C GLY A 90 6.34 -3.75 -13.69
N GLN A 91 5.28 -3.17 -13.12
CA GLN A 91 5.11 -1.73 -12.93
C GLN A 91 4.60 -1.39 -11.54
N ASP A 92 5.19 -0.37 -10.91
CA ASP A 92 4.68 0.19 -9.65
C ASP A 92 3.57 1.19 -9.95
N PHE A 93 2.32 0.75 -9.85
CA PHE A 93 1.17 1.58 -10.18
C PHE A 93 1.02 2.80 -9.27
N LEU A 94 1.51 2.72 -8.03
CA LEU A 94 1.50 3.85 -7.10
C LEU A 94 2.54 4.90 -7.51
N ALA A 95 3.75 4.47 -7.84
CA ALA A 95 4.79 5.40 -8.30
C ALA A 95 4.42 6.08 -9.63
N GLU A 96 3.78 5.36 -10.55
CA GLU A 96 3.36 5.89 -11.85
C GLU A 96 2.25 6.94 -11.73
N GLN A 97 1.24 6.69 -10.89
CA GLN A 97 0.05 7.56 -10.82
C GLN A 97 0.08 8.55 -9.67
N LEU A 98 0.82 8.24 -8.60
CA LEU A 98 0.85 9.03 -7.37
C LEU A 98 2.29 9.13 -6.82
N PRO A 99 3.22 9.72 -7.59
CA PRO A 99 4.65 9.77 -7.24
C PRO A 99 4.93 10.47 -5.91
N ALA A 100 4.05 11.36 -5.45
CA ALA A 100 4.15 12.04 -4.17
C ALA A 100 4.14 11.08 -2.95
N THR A 101 3.64 9.85 -3.12
CA THR A 101 3.70 8.79 -2.10
C THR A 101 5.12 8.45 -1.68
N ARG A 102 6.11 8.58 -2.58
CA ARG A 102 7.52 8.30 -2.29
C ARG A 102 8.06 9.21 -1.20
N ASP A 103 7.85 10.52 -1.36
CA ASP A 103 8.38 11.51 -0.42
C ASP A 103 7.61 11.45 0.91
N TYR A 104 6.31 11.17 0.86
CA TYR A 104 5.51 10.83 2.03
C TYR A 104 6.08 9.62 2.80
N LEU A 105 6.25 8.47 2.14
CA LEU A 105 6.78 7.26 2.79
C LEU A 105 8.20 7.48 3.32
N LYS A 106 9.05 8.23 2.61
CA LYS A 106 10.38 8.61 3.08
C LYS A 106 10.32 9.38 4.41
N ARG A 107 9.42 10.36 4.53
CA ARG A 107 9.22 11.09 5.80
C ARG A 107 8.74 10.17 6.92
N LEU A 108 7.75 9.33 6.64
CA LEU A 108 7.16 8.45 7.65
C LEU A 108 8.15 7.39 8.13
N ASN A 109 8.97 6.84 7.23
CA ASN A 109 10.03 5.87 7.54
C ASN A 109 11.17 6.46 8.39
N ALA A 110 11.28 7.79 8.50
CA ALA A 110 12.24 8.43 9.41
C ALA A 110 11.76 8.47 10.87
N ARG A 111 10.50 8.12 11.16
CA ARG A 111 9.95 8.12 12.52
C ARG A 111 10.46 6.90 13.30
N PRO A 112 10.93 7.05 14.56
CA PRO A 112 11.49 5.93 15.33
C PRO A 112 10.58 4.71 15.41
N HIS A 113 9.29 4.91 15.68
CA HIS A 113 8.33 3.81 15.78
C HIS A 113 8.10 3.07 14.46
N VAL A 114 8.14 3.79 13.33
CA VAL A 114 8.00 3.18 12.00
C VAL A 114 9.26 2.39 11.64
N GLN A 115 10.43 2.84 12.08
CA GLN A 115 11.68 2.08 11.95
C GLN A 115 11.62 0.77 12.75
N THR A 116 11.17 0.81 14.00
CA THR A 116 10.95 -0.39 14.84
C THR A 116 9.99 -1.36 14.16
N VAL A 117 8.79 -0.90 13.75
CA VAL A 117 7.80 -1.74 13.08
C VAL A 117 8.37 -2.38 11.81
N ASN A 118 9.14 -1.63 11.01
CA ASN A 118 9.75 -2.18 9.80
C ASN A 118 10.87 -3.19 10.08
N ALA A 119 11.67 -2.98 11.13
CA ALA A 119 12.68 -3.92 11.56
C ALA A 119 12.03 -5.24 12.01
N ASP A 120 11.01 -5.15 12.87
CA ASP A 120 10.28 -6.31 13.39
C ASP A 120 9.54 -7.05 12.28
N ARG A 121 8.90 -6.31 11.36
CA ARG A 121 8.26 -6.87 10.16
C ARG A 121 9.25 -7.67 9.32
N LYS A 122 10.47 -7.17 9.13
CA LYS A 122 11.49 -7.88 8.34
C LYS A 122 11.86 -9.20 9.00
N THR A 123 12.22 -9.18 10.28
CA THR A 123 12.54 -10.37 11.08
C THR A 123 11.40 -11.40 11.01
N ASN A 124 10.17 -10.95 11.27
CA ASN A 124 9.03 -11.87 11.30
C ASN A 124 8.63 -12.39 9.90
N THR A 125 8.83 -11.61 8.83
CA THR A 125 8.60 -12.09 7.46
C THR A 125 9.54 -13.26 7.12
N GLU A 126 10.82 -13.17 7.52
CA GLU A 126 11.78 -14.25 7.33
C GLU A 126 11.38 -15.53 8.08
N GLU A 127 10.87 -15.39 9.31
CA GLU A 127 10.33 -16.53 10.08
C GLU A 127 9.05 -17.11 9.48
N MET A 128 8.14 -16.24 9.02
CA MET A 128 6.88 -16.64 8.39
C MET A 128 7.15 -17.46 7.14
N LEU A 129 8.03 -17.01 6.24
CA LEU A 129 8.33 -17.70 4.99
C LEU A 129 8.95 -19.09 5.22
N LYS A 130 9.73 -19.27 6.30
CA LYS A 130 10.25 -20.60 6.70
C LYS A 130 9.16 -21.60 7.09
N ARG A 131 7.97 -21.14 7.48
CA ARG A 131 6.83 -22.03 7.79
C ARG A 131 6.09 -22.50 6.54
N TYR A 132 6.28 -21.81 5.41
CA TYR A 132 5.61 -22.10 4.13
C TYR A 132 6.55 -22.72 3.09
N ALA A 133 7.84 -22.89 3.42
CA ALA A 133 8.83 -23.63 2.64
C ALA A 133 8.81 -25.12 3.00
#